data_AF-A0A4D8PMX8-F1
#
_entry.id   AF-A0A4D8PMX8-F1
#
_cell.length_a   1.000
_cell.length_b   1.000
_cell.length_c   1.000
_cell.angle_alpha   90.00
_cell.angle_beta   90.00
_cell.angle_gamma   90.00
#
_symmetry.space_group_name_H-M   'P 1'
#
loop_
_entity.id
_entity.type
_entity.pdbx_description
1 polymer ?
#
loop_
_entity_poly.entity_id
_entity_poly.type
_entity_poly.pdbx_seq_one_letter_code
_entity_poly.pdbx_strand_id
1 'polypeptide(L)'
;MKKLGKNPSSLESLHADLDDVRSQIAKLKAERARTERLPCTVEEAIGRIEETLQPTRVPLHLGNFLAPAGRGPDLAAIVPAGGMLEVLLWASADTIRAKLREAIQAEFEGVSDGISAPARAAEIQRIDAALLDLERVEEGLIERGEVSGLTMRRRPDADPRAVLGIYDESGGDTAAA
;
A
#
# COMPACT_ATOMS: atom_id res chain seq x y z
N MET A 1 13.18 22.62 54.17
CA MET A 1 11.76 22.45 53.78
C MET A 1 11.69 21.84 52.39
N LYS A 2 11.49 20.52 52.30
CA LYS A 2 11.33 19.78 51.03
C LYS A 2 9.89 19.97 50.58
N LYS A 3 9.66 20.66 49.46
CA LYS A 3 8.31 20.79 48.88
C LYS A 3 7.86 19.38 48.44
N LEU A 4 6.83 18.83 49.07
CA LEU A 4 6.13 17.66 48.52
C LEU A 4 5.52 18.09 47.18
N GLY A 5 6.05 17.54 46.09
CA GLY A 5 5.40 17.67 44.78
C GLY A 5 4.00 17.10 44.88
N LYS A 6 3.00 17.87 44.43
CA LYS A 6 1.64 17.36 44.23
C LYS A 6 1.74 16.21 43.24
N ASN A 7 1.56 14.98 43.70
CA ASN A 7 1.24 13.89 42.78
C ASN A 7 -0.09 14.28 42.12
N PRO A 8 -0.19 14.25 40.78
CA PRO A 8 -1.46 14.47 40.11
C PRO A 8 -2.47 13.49 40.69
N SER A 9 -3.73 13.93 40.81
CA SER A 9 -4.78 13.01 41.24
C SER A 9 -4.82 11.84 40.24
N SER A 10 -5.15 10.63 40.70
CA SER A 10 -5.21 9.43 39.85
C SER A 10 -6.11 9.60 38.61
N LEU A 11 -6.99 10.60 38.60
CA LEU A 11 -7.88 10.93 37.49
C LEU A 11 -7.22 11.84 36.46
N GLU A 12 -6.41 12.81 36.89
CA GLU A 12 -5.65 13.68 35.97
C GLU A 12 -4.62 12.87 35.18
N SER A 13 -3.97 11.88 35.81
CA SER A 13 -3.06 10.98 35.11
C SER A 13 -3.79 10.13 34.06
N LEU A 14 -5.01 9.67 34.34
CA LEU A 14 -5.78 8.84 33.41
C LEU A 14 -6.15 9.59 32.12
N HIS A 15 -6.56 10.86 32.24
CA HIS A 15 -6.82 11.70 31.05
C HIS A 15 -5.54 11.98 30.26
N ALA A 16 -4.43 12.28 30.94
CA ALA A 16 -3.15 12.50 30.28
C ALA A 16 -2.70 11.24 29.51
N ASP A 17 -2.79 10.06 30.12
CA ASP A 17 -2.46 8.79 29.48
C ASP A 17 -3.35 8.52 28.25
N LEU A 18 -4.65 8.82 28.34
CA LEU A 18 -5.59 8.67 27.23
C LEU A 18 -5.27 9.61 26.07
N ASP A 19 -4.95 10.87 26.36
CA ASP A 19 -4.57 11.88 25.36
C ASP A 19 -3.24 11.52 24.68
N ASP A 20 -2.29 10.96 25.43
CA ASP A 20 -1.03 10.46 24.91
C ASP A 20 -1.23 9.27 23.95
N VAL A 21 -2.06 8.29 24.33
CA VAL A 21 -2.40 7.14 23.48
C VAL A 21 -3.10 7.61 22.20
N ARG A 22 -4.06 8.52 22.30
CA ARG A 22 -4.76 9.09 21.12
C ARG A 22 -3.81 9.84 20.19
N SER A 23 -2.87 10.58 20.77
CA SER A 23 -1.83 11.28 19.99
C SER A 23 -0.94 10.29 19.25
N GLN A 24 -0.61 9.15 19.84
CA GLN A 24 0.16 8.09 19.18
C GLN A 24 -0.64 7.41 18.06
N ILE A 25 -1.93 7.12 18.28
CA ILE A 25 -2.82 6.57 17.25
C ILE A 25 -2.92 7.52 16.06
N ALA A 26 -3.10 8.83 16.30
CA ALA A 26 -3.14 9.83 15.24
C ALA A 26 -1.82 9.86 14.43
N LYS A 27 -0.67 9.74 15.09
CA LYS A 27 0.65 9.65 14.43
C LYS A 27 0.76 8.41 13.56
N LEU A 28 0.37 7.23 14.06
CA LEU A 28 0.39 5.98 13.29
C LEU A 28 -0.58 6.03 12.10
N LYS A 29 -1.78 6.59 12.26
CA LYS A 29 -2.71 6.79 11.13
C LYS A 29 -2.12 7.71 10.06
N ALA A 30 -1.43 8.78 10.45
CA ALA A 30 -0.74 9.66 9.51
C ALA A 30 0.43 8.97 8.80
N GLU A 31 1.19 8.15 9.53
CA GLU A 31 2.27 7.32 8.98
C GLU A 31 1.74 6.28 8.00
N ARG A 32 0.66 5.57 8.34
CA ARG A 32 -0.03 4.64 7.44
C ARG A 32 -0.41 5.30 6.12
N ALA A 33 -1.06 6.46 6.20
CA ALA A 33 -1.47 7.24 5.03
C ALA A 33 -0.26 7.74 4.20
N ARG A 34 0.86 8.06 4.85
CA ARG A 34 2.12 8.40 4.17
C ARG A 34 2.66 7.19 3.41
N THR A 35 2.73 6.02 4.05
CA THR A 35 3.23 4.78 3.45
C THR A 35 2.37 4.33 2.27
N GLU A 36 1.06 4.49 2.32
CA GLU A 36 0.16 4.19 1.19
C GLU A 36 0.43 5.08 -0.04
N ARG A 37 0.86 6.32 0.17
CA ARG A 37 1.09 7.30 -0.90
C ARG A 37 2.50 7.31 -1.45
N LEU A 38 3.44 6.58 -0.84
CA LEU A 38 4.81 6.47 -1.37
C LEU A 38 4.77 5.91 -2.80
N PRO A 39 5.60 6.40 -3.74
CA PRO A 39 5.68 5.82 -5.07
C PRO A 39 6.14 4.35 -5.00
N CYS A 40 5.85 3.58 -6.04
CA CYS A 40 6.47 2.25 -6.22
C CYS A 40 7.96 2.41 -6.54
N THR A 41 8.73 1.32 -6.55
CA THR A 41 10.14 1.43 -6.99
C THR A 41 10.22 1.65 -8.50
N VAL A 42 11.38 2.14 -8.96
CA VAL A 42 11.68 2.30 -10.39
C VAL A 42 11.57 0.96 -11.12
N GLU A 43 12.10 -0.10 -10.52
CA GLU A 43 12.07 -1.46 -11.06
C GLU A 43 10.64 -1.97 -11.21
N GLU A 44 9.77 -1.70 -10.24
CA GLU A 44 8.35 -2.06 -10.34
C GLU A 44 7.63 -1.26 -11.42
N ALA A 45 7.91 0.04 -11.54
CA ALA A 45 7.35 0.86 -12.60
C ALA A 45 7.77 0.35 -13.99
N ILE A 46 9.06 0.03 -14.15
CA ILE A 46 9.60 -0.57 -15.38
C ILE A 46 8.95 -1.93 -15.65
N GLY A 47 8.85 -2.79 -14.63
CA GLY A 47 8.22 -4.11 -14.74
C GLY A 47 6.76 -4.03 -15.20
N ARG A 48 5.98 -3.09 -14.67
CA ARG A 48 4.58 -2.84 -15.10
C ARG A 48 4.49 -2.41 -16.56
N ILE A 49 5.40 -1.54 -17.01
CA ILE A 49 5.46 -1.15 -18.42
C ILE A 49 5.83 -2.36 -19.28
N GLU A 50 6.79 -3.17 -18.86
CA GLU A 50 7.21 -4.36 -19.63
C GLU A 50 6.11 -5.41 -19.73
N GLU A 51 5.36 -5.62 -18.66
CA GLU A 51 4.17 -6.48 -18.63
C GLU A 51 3.09 -5.95 -19.59
N THR A 52 2.83 -4.64 -19.55
CA THR A 52 1.85 -3.98 -20.42
C THR A 52 2.28 -4.01 -21.89
N LEU A 53 3.58 -3.89 -22.16
CA LEU A 53 4.18 -3.92 -23.49
C LEU A 53 4.53 -5.34 -23.95
N GLN A 54 4.16 -6.39 -23.20
CA GLN A 54 4.27 -7.74 -23.73
C GLN A 54 3.45 -7.80 -25.02
N PRO A 55 4.06 -8.20 -26.15
CA PRO A 55 3.37 -8.15 -27.42
C PRO A 55 2.14 -9.05 -27.32
N THR A 56 0.96 -8.44 -27.43
CA THR A 56 -0.21 -9.13 -27.97
C THR A 56 0.24 -9.62 -29.32
N ARG A 57 0.45 -10.93 -29.45
CA ARG A 57 1.00 -11.53 -30.66
C ARG A 57 0.12 -11.11 -31.83
N VAL A 58 0.59 -10.19 -32.66
CA VAL A 58 -0.06 -9.92 -33.94
C VAL A 58 0.17 -11.18 -34.76
N PRO A 59 -0.88 -11.95 -35.11
CA PRO A 59 -0.71 -13.14 -35.91
C PRO A 59 -0.29 -12.70 -37.32
N LEU A 60 1.02 -12.71 -37.57
CA LEU A 60 1.53 -12.55 -38.92
C LEU A 60 1.22 -13.82 -39.70
N HIS A 61 0.28 -13.74 -40.64
CA HIS A 61 -0.01 -14.82 -41.58
C HIS A 61 1.12 -14.91 -42.61
N LEU A 62 2.26 -15.49 -42.22
CA LEU A 62 3.47 -15.65 -43.06
C LEU A 62 3.19 -16.37 -44.39
N GLY A 63 2.15 -17.21 -44.45
CA GLY A 63 1.72 -17.90 -45.67
C GLY A 63 1.37 -16.96 -46.84
N ASN A 64 0.96 -15.72 -46.56
CA ASN A 64 0.69 -14.73 -47.61
C ASN A 64 1.98 -14.31 -48.35
N PHE A 65 3.09 -14.21 -47.63
CA PHE A 65 4.41 -13.87 -48.19
C PHE A 65 5.06 -15.03 -48.95
N LEU A 66 4.64 -16.26 -48.66
CA LEU A 66 5.16 -17.48 -49.30
C LEU A 66 4.33 -17.90 -50.53
N ALA A 67 3.24 -17.20 -50.83
CA ALA A 67 2.38 -17.55 -51.96
C ALA A 67 3.08 -17.23 -53.31
N PRO A 68 3.03 -18.15 -54.31
CA PRO A 68 3.69 -17.96 -55.62
C PRO A 68 3.29 -16.69 -56.38
N ALA A 69 2.08 -16.19 -56.11
CA ALA A 69 1.53 -14.99 -56.73
C ALA A 69 1.98 -13.68 -56.05
N GLY A 70 2.80 -13.74 -54.98
CA GLY A 70 3.33 -12.56 -54.31
C GLY A 70 2.25 -11.64 -53.79
N ARG A 71 1.30 -12.14 -52.99
CA ARG A 71 0.37 -11.26 -52.28
C ARG A 71 1.13 -10.59 -51.15
N GLY A 72 1.40 -9.30 -51.31
CA GLY A 72 1.90 -8.46 -50.23
C GLY A 72 0.97 -8.53 -49.00
N PRO A 73 1.45 -8.10 -47.84
CA PRO A 73 0.65 -8.08 -46.63
C PRO A 73 -0.66 -7.32 -46.88
N ASP A 74 -1.79 -7.97 -46.61
CA ASP A 74 -3.05 -7.25 -46.48
C ASP A 74 -2.99 -6.47 -45.16
N LEU A 75 -2.54 -5.22 -45.24
CA LEU A 75 -2.39 -4.35 -44.08
C LEU A 75 -3.73 -4.15 -43.37
N ALA A 76 -4.87 -4.22 -44.09
CA ALA A 76 -6.19 -4.14 -43.48
C ALA A 76 -6.56 -5.41 -42.69
N ALA A 77 -5.98 -6.56 -43.02
CA ALA A 77 -6.12 -7.81 -42.26
C ALA A 77 -5.09 -7.96 -41.13
N ILE A 78 -4.00 -7.17 -41.15
CA ILE A 78 -2.93 -7.19 -40.15
C ILE A 78 -3.19 -6.18 -39.02
N VAL A 79 -3.83 -5.05 -39.33
CA VAL A 79 -4.24 -4.06 -38.33
C VAL A 79 -5.38 -4.68 -37.51
N PRO A 80 -5.13 -5.10 -36.25
CA PRO A 80 -6.20 -5.57 -35.39
C PRO A 80 -7.15 -4.41 -35.09
N ALA A 81 -8.23 -4.67 -34.37
CA ALA A 81 -9.18 -3.63 -33.95
C ALA A 81 -8.53 -2.43 -33.21
N GLY A 82 -7.27 -2.51 -32.75
CA GLY A 82 -6.54 -1.43 -32.09
C GLY A 82 -5.72 -0.49 -33.01
N GLY A 83 -5.73 -0.68 -34.33
CA GLY A 83 -5.28 0.35 -35.28
C GLY A 83 -3.77 0.46 -35.52
N MET A 84 -3.34 1.48 -36.28
CA MET A 84 -1.94 1.73 -36.69
C MET A 84 -0.96 1.82 -35.51
N LEU A 85 -1.44 2.22 -34.33
CA LEU A 85 -0.61 2.35 -33.13
C LEU A 85 -0.04 1.01 -32.65
N GLU A 86 -0.79 -0.08 -32.74
CA GLU A 86 -0.31 -1.42 -32.36
C GLU A 86 0.81 -1.91 -33.29
N VAL A 87 0.70 -1.63 -34.59
CA VAL A 87 1.73 -1.97 -35.58
C VAL A 87 3.02 -1.18 -35.31
N LEU A 88 2.90 0.11 -34.97
CA LEU A 88 4.05 0.94 -34.60
C LEU A 88 4.69 0.50 -33.27
N LEU A 89 3.87 0.14 -32.28
CA LEU A 89 4.33 -0.42 -31.01
C LEU A 89 5.08 -1.73 -31.22
N TRP A 90 4.61 -2.59 -32.11
CA TRP A 90 5.30 -3.82 -32.48
C TRP A 90 6.61 -3.55 -33.24
N ALA A 91 6.58 -2.69 -34.27
CA ALA A 91 7.74 -2.40 -35.12
C ALA A 91 8.86 -1.65 -34.39
N SER A 92 8.53 -0.88 -33.35
CA SER A 92 9.47 -0.07 -32.58
C SER A 92 9.47 -0.41 -31.09
N ALA A 93 9.11 -1.66 -30.75
CA ALA A 93 8.93 -2.10 -29.36
C ALA A 93 10.15 -1.78 -28.49
N ASP A 94 11.35 -2.10 -28.95
CA ASP A 94 12.58 -1.87 -28.19
C ASP A 94 12.89 -0.38 -28.02
N THR A 95 12.70 0.43 -29.05
CA THR A 95 12.89 1.88 -28.99
C THR A 95 11.91 2.53 -28.01
N ILE A 96 10.64 2.12 -28.06
CA ILE A 96 9.59 2.64 -27.18
C ILE A 96 9.86 2.20 -25.73
N ARG A 97 10.25 0.95 -25.51
CA ARG A 97 10.67 0.45 -24.19
C ARG A 97 11.84 1.26 -23.62
N ALA A 98 12.89 1.49 -24.42
CA ALA A 98 14.05 2.27 -23.99
C ALA A 98 13.65 3.71 -23.61
N LYS A 99 12.82 4.36 -24.43
CA LYS A 99 12.34 5.72 -24.17
C LYS A 99 11.45 5.82 -22.94
N LEU A 100 10.59 4.83 -22.69
CA LEU A 100 9.75 4.79 -21.49
C LEU A 100 10.56 4.54 -20.23
N ARG A 101 11.59 3.68 -20.29
CA ARG A 101 12.51 3.48 -19.16
C ARG A 101 13.26 4.77 -18.82
N GLU A 102 13.81 5.45 -19.84
CA GLU A 102 14.48 6.75 -19.68
C GLU A 102 13.54 7.79 -19.05
N ALA A 103 12.29 7.86 -19.52
CA ALA A 103 11.28 8.78 -19.00
C ALA A 103 10.91 8.46 -17.53
N ILE A 104 10.69 7.19 -17.18
CA ILE A 104 10.47 6.79 -15.77
C ILE A 104 11.66 7.22 -14.93
N GLN A 105 12.88 6.93 -15.39
CA GLN A 105 14.08 7.19 -14.61
C GLN A 105 14.23 8.69 -14.33
N ALA A 106 13.97 9.53 -15.34
CA ALA A 106 13.94 10.98 -15.21
C ALA A 106 12.84 11.48 -14.24
N GLU A 107 11.64 10.93 -14.29
CA GLU A 107 10.56 11.30 -13.35
C GLU A 107 10.86 10.92 -11.90
N PHE A 108 11.71 9.92 -11.68
CA PHE A 108 12.17 9.51 -10.35
C PHE A 108 13.39 10.31 -9.87
N GLU A 109 14.03 11.13 -10.72
CA GLU A 109 15.11 12.01 -10.29
C GLU A 109 14.58 13.07 -9.31
N GLY A 110 14.95 12.95 -8.04
CA GLY A 110 14.54 13.86 -6.96
C GLY A 110 13.28 13.45 -6.21
N VAL A 111 12.69 12.30 -6.54
CA VAL A 111 11.65 11.67 -5.72
C VAL A 111 12.32 10.78 -4.67
N SER A 112 11.74 10.69 -3.46
CA SER A 112 12.24 9.77 -2.43
C SER A 112 12.26 8.33 -2.95
N ASP A 113 13.24 7.54 -2.51
CA ASP A 113 13.31 6.11 -2.81
C ASP A 113 11.92 5.47 -2.60
N GLY A 114 11.33 4.97 -3.68
CA GLY A 114 10.02 4.35 -3.65
C GLY A 114 10.00 3.11 -2.75
N ILE A 115 8.81 2.63 -2.42
CA ILE A 115 8.65 1.41 -1.62
C ILE A 115 8.02 0.32 -2.49
N SER A 116 8.65 -0.87 -2.46
CA SER A 116 8.14 -2.03 -3.18
C SER A 116 6.77 -2.44 -2.65
N ALA A 117 5.93 -3.05 -3.49
CA ALA A 117 4.63 -3.59 -3.10
C ALA A 117 4.70 -4.54 -1.89
N PRO A 118 5.61 -5.55 -1.84
CA PRO A 118 5.71 -6.42 -0.67
C PRO A 118 6.18 -5.67 0.58
N ALA A 119 7.15 -4.76 0.47
CA ALA A 119 7.62 -3.97 1.62
C ALA A 119 6.53 -3.03 2.15
N ARG A 120 5.74 -2.42 1.25
CA ARG A 120 4.58 -1.59 1.60
C ARG A 120 3.53 -2.38 2.35
N ALA A 121 3.19 -3.57 1.85
CA ALA A 121 2.22 -4.44 2.50
C ALA A 121 2.67 -4.84 3.91
N ALA A 122 3.95 -5.24 4.06
CA ALA A 122 4.53 -5.57 5.35
C ALA A 122 4.52 -4.39 6.32
N GLU A 123 4.87 -3.19 5.84
CA GLU A 123 4.90 -1.99 6.68
C GLU A 123 3.50 -1.55 7.10
N ILE A 124 2.51 -1.60 6.20
CA ILE A 124 1.11 -1.33 6.54
C ILE A 124 0.61 -2.34 7.57
N GLN A 125 0.91 -3.63 7.39
CA GLN A 125 0.53 -4.67 8.36
C GLN A 125 1.15 -4.42 9.74
N ARG A 126 2.43 -4.01 9.79
CA ARG A 126 3.12 -3.65 11.03
C ARG A 126 2.44 -2.46 11.72
N ILE A 127 2.09 -1.42 10.96
CA ILE A 127 1.39 -0.23 11.48
C ILE A 127 -0.01 -0.61 11.97
N ASP A 128 -0.75 -1.43 11.22
CA ASP A 128 -2.10 -1.88 11.58
C ASP A 128 -2.11 -2.71 12.87
N ALA A 129 -1.10 -3.57 13.07
CA ALA A 129 -0.92 -4.29 14.34
C ALA A 129 -0.65 -3.33 15.51
N ALA A 130 0.26 -2.37 15.33
CA ALA A 130 0.57 -1.38 16.36
C ALA A 130 -0.63 -0.46 16.67
N LEU A 131 -1.43 -0.12 15.67
CA LEU A 131 -2.68 0.61 15.84
C LEU A 131 -3.66 -0.18 16.70
N LEU A 132 -3.90 -1.45 16.37
CA LEU A 132 -4.80 -2.31 17.15
C LEU A 132 -4.36 -2.43 18.62
N ASP A 133 -3.06 -2.57 18.87
CA ASP A 133 -2.53 -2.65 20.23
C ASP A 133 -2.74 -1.35 21.01
N LEU A 134 -2.49 -0.18 20.40
CA LEU A 134 -2.77 1.11 21.03
C LEU A 134 -4.27 1.32 21.28
N GLU A 135 -5.13 0.88 20.36
CA GLU A 135 -6.58 1.00 20.52
C GLU A 135 -7.10 0.10 21.65
N ARG A 136 -6.49 -1.07 21.88
CA ARG A 136 -6.75 -1.89 23.07
C ARG A 136 -6.32 -1.20 24.36
N VAL A 137 -5.17 -0.53 24.35
CA VAL A 137 -4.73 0.29 25.51
C VAL A 137 -5.69 1.46 25.75
N GLU A 138 -6.16 2.11 24.68
CA GLU A 138 -7.19 3.16 24.76
C GLU A 138 -8.46 2.63 25.43
N GLU A 139 -9.00 1.49 24.98
CA GLU A 139 -10.21 0.91 25.56
C GLU A 139 -10.00 0.54 27.03
N GLY A 140 -8.86 -0.07 27.39
CA GLY A 140 -8.57 -0.38 28.79
C GLY A 140 -8.46 0.85 29.69
N LEU A 141 -8.03 2.01 29.16
CA LEU A 141 -8.06 3.29 29.89
C LEU A 141 -9.49 3.82 30.06
N ILE A 142 -10.31 3.71 29.00
CA ILE A 142 -11.73 4.10 29.00
C ILE A 142 -12.50 3.27 30.03
N GLU A 143 -12.37 1.95 30.02
CA GLU A 143 -13.03 1.04 30.97
C GLU A 143 -12.63 1.36 32.42
N ARG A 144 -11.35 1.59 32.70
CA ARG A 144 -10.89 2.01 34.04
C ARG A 144 -11.49 3.34 34.48
N GLY A 145 -11.63 4.29 33.55
CA GLY A 145 -12.30 5.56 33.79
C GLY A 145 -13.78 5.38 34.13
N GLU A 146 -14.47 4.55 33.35
CA GLU A 146 -15.89 4.24 33.54
C GLU A 146 -16.15 3.55 34.89
N VAL A 147 -15.31 2.58 35.28
CA VAL A 147 -15.36 1.95 36.61
C VAL A 147 -15.16 2.97 37.75
N SER A 148 -14.37 4.02 37.50
CA SER A 148 -14.15 5.12 38.44
C SER A 148 -15.26 6.18 38.44
N GLY A 149 -16.34 5.96 37.69
CA GLY A 149 -17.48 6.88 37.58
C GLY A 149 -17.28 8.02 36.58
N LEU A 150 -16.24 7.99 35.74
CA LEU A 150 -16.03 8.98 34.69
C LEU A 150 -16.75 8.56 33.40
N THR A 151 -17.40 9.51 32.74
CA THR A 151 -17.89 9.28 31.37
C THR A 151 -16.78 9.57 30.37
N MET A 152 -16.24 8.54 29.75
CA MET A 152 -15.20 8.67 28.72
C MET A 152 -15.78 8.34 27.34
N ARG A 153 -15.60 9.24 26.38
CA ARG A 153 -16.12 9.04 25.03
C ARG A 153 -15.16 8.19 24.20
N ARG A 154 -15.65 7.07 23.66
CA ARG A 154 -14.97 6.27 22.63
C ARG A 154 -14.89 7.06 21.31
N ARG A 155 -13.85 6.80 20.50
CA ARG A 155 -13.74 7.38 19.16
C ARG A 155 -14.67 6.64 18.18
N PRO A 156 -15.29 7.33 17.22
CA PRO A 156 -16.20 6.69 16.26
C PRO A 156 -15.47 5.80 15.24
N ASP A 157 -14.15 5.95 15.12
CA ASP A 157 -13.28 5.24 14.19
C ASP A 157 -12.34 4.24 14.89
N ALA A 158 -12.66 3.84 16.14
CA ALA A 158 -11.94 2.80 16.86
C ALA A 158 -12.23 1.42 16.26
N ASP A 159 -11.22 0.54 16.19
CA ASP A 159 -11.41 -0.81 15.69
C ASP A 159 -12.39 -1.59 16.61
N PRO A 160 -13.45 -2.20 16.05
CA PRO A 160 -14.42 -2.95 16.85
C PRO A 160 -13.78 -4.11 17.62
N ARG A 161 -12.67 -4.68 17.14
CA ARG A 161 -11.94 -5.74 17.86
C ARG A 161 -11.33 -5.23 19.15
N ALA A 162 -10.81 -4.00 19.16
CA ALA A 162 -10.30 -3.38 20.38
C ALA A 162 -11.43 -3.09 21.37
N VAL A 163 -12.54 -2.52 20.90
CA VAL A 163 -13.72 -2.19 21.73
C VAL A 163 -14.38 -3.44 22.31
N LEU A 164 -14.44 -4.54 21.55
CA LEU A 164 -15.09 -5.78 21.98
C LEU A 164 -14.13 -6.74 22.70
N GLY A 165 -12.84 -6.40 22.84
CA GLY A 165 -11.84 -7.26 23.48
C GLY A 165 -11.59 -8.58 22.72
N ILE A 166 -11.68 -8.56 21.38
CA ILE A 166 -11.48 -9.76 20.54
C ILE A 166 -9.99 -9.93 20.23
N TYR A 167 -9.51 -11.16 20.40
CA TYR A 167 -8.15 -11.59 20.07
C TYR A 167 -8.20 -12.66 18.97
N ASP A 168 -7.34 -12.53 17.97
CA ASP A 168 -7.19 -13.56 16.94
C ASP A 168 -6.41 -14.73 17.52
N GLU A 169 -7.02 -15.91 17.65
CA GLU A 169 -6.39 -17.11 18.23
C GLU A 169 -5.29 -17.73 17.34
N SER A 170 -5.07 -17.20 16.14
CA SER A 170 -4.26 -17.81 15.07
C SER A 170 -2.73 -17.73 15.26
N GLY A 171 -2.23 -17.40 16.45
CA GLY A 171 -0.79 -17.38 16.76
C GLY A 171 -0.29 -18.56 17.63
N GLY A 172 -1.18 -19.44 18.09
CA GLY A 172 -0.88 -20.39 19.17
C GLY A 172 -0.58 -21.85 18.79
N ASP A 173 -0.81 -22.29 17.55
CA ASP A 173 -0.96 -23.73 17.27
C ASP A 173 -0.01 -24.33 16.21
N THR A 174 1.23 -23.85 16.13
CA THR A 174 2.30 -24.49 15.32
C THR A 174 3.39 -25.16 16.17
N ALA A 175 3.04 -25.66 17.36
CA ALA A 175 3.97 -26.38 18.23
C ALA A 175 3.37 -27.66 18.86
N ALA A 176 2.69 -28.49 18.06
CA ALA A 176 2.38 -29.88 18.43
C ALA A 176 1.99 -30.75 17.22
N ALA A 177 2.98 -31.15 16.41
CA ALA A 177 2.92 -32.38 15.60
C ALA A 177 4.33 -32.77 15.12
#